data_AF-A0A973NSS3-F1
#
_entry.id   AF-A0A973NSS3-F1
#
_cell.length_a   1.000
_cell.length_b   1.000
_cell.length_c   1.000
_cell.angle_alpha   90.00
_cell.angle_beta   90.00
_cell.angle_gamma   90.00
#
_symmetry.space_group_name_H-M   'P 1'
#
loop_
_entity.id
_entity.type
_entity.pdbx_description
1 polymer ?
#
loop_
_entity_poly.entity_id
_entity_poly.type
_entity_poly.pdbx_seq_one_letter_code
_entity_poly.pdbx_strand_id
1 'polypeptide(L)'
;MRLAAKSVLGLAVCASAACGNAGSPSGSNSATALAAKRKPPPATSQALGANLNTIDYWDGSRPFLNLIYGSDWAMQATGGWENVPAANLDANGWIKALPAGYHVERNLSAPASTADIRCRWDGNDHGSMIVQGAMVSNFTRVGSNQVQFRYAGSYPATAWAALSFTVDPANYVRNIDCRERTASSTDVFDPALISLAQGFGTIRFMKWQPAVEANRPVTWAARNKPGSGSYLLNDGVPIEHMV
;
A
#
# COMPACT_ATOMS: atom_id res chain seq x y z
N MET A 1 -40.53 -8.31 -6.76
CA MET A 1 -40.67 -9.52 -7.60
C MET A 1 -40.03 -10.66 -6.82
N ARG A 2 -40.84 -11.59 -6.32
CA ARG A 2 -40.41 -12.75 -5.52
C ARG A 2 -39.84 -13.82 -6.44
N LEU A 3 -38.74 -14.46 -6.06
CA LEU A 3 -38.53 -15.88 -6.36
C LEU A 3 -37.58 -16.50 -5.33
N ALA A 4 -37.97 -17.70 -4.90
CA ALA A 4 -37.46 -18.45 -3.77
C ALA A 4 -36.86 -19.79 -4.23
N ALA A 5 -36.15 -20.43 -3.29
CA ALA A 5 -35.81 -21.86 -3.24
C ALA A 5 -34.66 -22.31 -4.17
N LYS A 6 -33.79 -23.26 -3.80
CA LYS A 6 -33.99 -24.47 -3.00
C LYS A 6 -32.69 -24.91 -2.30
N SER A 7 -32.87 -25.46 -1.10
CA SER A 7 -31.94 -26.33 -0.39
C SER A 7 -31.79 -27.68 -1.09
N VAL A 8 -30.62 -28.31 -0.96
CA VAL A 8 -30.42 -29.76 -1.16
C VAL A 8 -29.67 -30.32 0.04
N LEU A 9 -30.32 -31.27 0.71
CA LEU A 9 -29.75 -32.21 1.69
C LEU A 9 -28.97 -33.31 0.95
N GLY A 10 -27.86 -33.76 1.52
CA GLY A 10 -27.19 -35.01 1.16
C GLY A 10 -26.65 -35.69 2.42
N LEU A 11 -27.22 -36.86 2.75
CA LEU A 11 -26.95 -37.68 3.92
C LEU A 11 -25.93 -38.79 3.61
N ALA A 12 -25.17 -39.17 4.65
CA ALA A 12 -24.75 -40.54 5.03
C ALA A 12 -23.58 -41.25 4.30
N VAL A 13 -22.61 -41.83 5.04
CA VAL A 13 -22.60 -43.20 5.62
C VAL A 13 -21.21 -43.51 6.22
N CYS A 14 -21.23 -44.31 7.30
CA CYS A 14 -20.15 -44.83 8.15
C CYS A 14 -19.08 -45.70 7.48
N ALA A 15 -17.92 -45.84 8.14
CA ALA A 15 -17.24 -47.13 8.31
C ALA A 15 -16.27 -47.12 9.51
N SER A 16 -16.64 -47.85 10.55
CA SER A 16 -15.77 -48.31 11.65
C SER A 16 -15.22 -49.69 11.30
N ALA A 17 -13.94 -49.94 11.56
CA ALA A 17 -13.38 -51.29 11.65
C ALA A 17 -12.21 -51.33 12.64
N ALA A 18 -12.41 -52.07 13.72
CA ALA A 18 -11.40 -52.52 14.65
C ALA A 18 -11.15 -54.02 14.43
N CYS A 19 -9.88 -54.43 14.44
CA CYS A 19 -9.31 -55.77 14.71
C CYS A 19 -7.79 -55.50 14.81
N GLY A 20 -7.02 -55.80 15.85
CA GLY A 20 -7.03 -56.95 16.75
C GLY A 20 -5.91 -57.91 16.32
N ASN A 21 -4.75 -57.90 17.01
CA ASN A 21 -4.03 -59.14 17.31
C ASN A 21 -2.97 -58.98 18.42
N ALA A 22 -2.95 -60.01 19.27
CA ALA A 22 -2.11 -60.20 20.43
C ALA A 22 -0.84 -61.03 20.09
N GLY A 23 0.20 -60.93 20.93
CA GLY A 23 1.31 -61.88 20.97
C GLY A 23 2.62 -61.32 21.56
N SER A 24 2.85 -61.54 22.85
CA SER A 24 4.12 -61.29 23.57
C SER A 24 5.18 -62.37 23.25
N PRO A 25 6.49 -62.21 23.59
CA PRO A 25 6.93 -62.39 24.98
C PRO A 25 8.06 -61.46 25.48
N SER A 26 8.01 -61.25 26.79
CA SER A 26 9.08 -61.06 27.77
C SER A 26 10.53 -60.90 27.27
N GLY A 27 11.08 -59.71 27.49
CA GLY A 27 12.51 -59.44 27.53
C GLY A 27 12.76 -58.34 28.55
N SER A 28 12.87 -58.72 29.83
CA SER A 28 13.16 -57.83 30.94
C SER A 28 14.61 -57.31 30.85
N ASN A 29 14.79 -56.09 30.36
CA ASN A 29 15.97 -55.29 30.67
C ASN A 29 15.51 -54.01 31.35
N SER A 30 15.45 -54.07 32.68
CA SER A 30 15.37 -52.91 33.56
C SER A 30 16.67 -52.10 33.44
N ALA A 31 16.76 -51.29 32.39
CA ALA A 31 17.62 -50.12 32.40
C ALA A 31 16.73 -48.94 32.80
N THR A 32 16.67 -48.66 34.11
CA THR A 32 16.12 -47.41 34.64
C THR A 32 17.07 -46.28 34.27
N ALA A 33 17.17 -45.98 32.98
CA ALA A 33 17.73 -44.73 32.52
C ALA A 33 16.73 -43.67 32.96
N LEU A 34 17.09 -42.92 34.02
CA LEU A 34 16.46 -41.65 34.34
C LEU A 34 16.50 -40.82 33.07
N ALA A 35 15.38 -40.81 32.34
CA ALA A 35 15.15 -39.89 31.25
C ALA A 35 15.13 -38.52 31.91
N ALA A 36 16.30 -37.87 31.95
CA ALA A 36 16.40 -36.46 32.26
C ALA A 36 15.35 -35.80 31.38
N LYS A 37 14.34 -35.16 32.00
CA LYS A 37 13.40 -34.31 31.28
C LYS A 37 14.24 -33.27 30.58
N ARG A 38 14.57 -33.51 29.31
CA ARG A 38 15.13 -32.49 28.44
C ARG A 38 14.11 -31.37 28.49
N LYS A 39 14.50 -30.25 29.09
CA LYS A 39 13.80 -28.98 28.90
C LYS A 39 13.51 -28.91 27.40
N PRO A 40 12.24 -28.74 26.96
CA PRO A 40 11.98 -28.53 25.55
C PRO A 40 12.96 -27.46 25.10
N PRO A 41 13.70 -27.65 23.98
CA PRO A 41 14.49 -26.57 23.45
C PRO A 41 13.58 -25.34 23.43
N PRO A 42 14.04 -24.18 23.94
CA PRO A 42 13.21 -22.98 23.95
C PRO A 42 12.62 -22.90 22.56
N ALA A 43 11.29 -22.83 22.46
CA ALA A 43 10.63 -22.76 21.18
C ALA A 43 11.34 -21.65 20.42
N THR A 44 12.17 -22.04 19.45
CA THR A 44 12.76 -21.10 18.52
C THR A 44 11.53 -20.54 17.87
N SER A 45 11.12 -19.34 18.30
CA SER A 45 10.14 -18.53 17.61
C SER A 45 10.62 -18.57 16.16
N GLN A 46 9.97 -19.41 15.36
CA GLN A 46 10.29 -19.44 13.95
C GLN A 46 9.77 -18.11 13.47
N ALA A 47 10.69 -17.18 13.30
CA ALA A 47 10.43 -15.88 12.75
C ALA A 47 9.74 -16.09 11.40
N LEU A 48 8.42 -15.90 11.38
CA LEU A 48 7.67 -15.91 10.13
C LEU A 48 8.18 -14.73 9.30
N GLY A 49 8.47 -15.01 8.03
CA GLY A 49 8.76 -13.98 7.04
C GLY A 49 7.48 -13.56 6.33
N ALA A 50 7.38 -12.27 5.99
CA ALA A 50 6.33 -11.74 5.14
C ALA A 50 6.91 -11.06 3.90
N ASN A 51 6.17 -11.17 2.79
CA ASN A 51 6.40 -10.34 1.61
C ASN A 51 5.43 -9.16 1.67
N LEU A 52 5.92 -7.95 1.45
CA LEU A 52 5.03 -6.82 1.21
C LEU A 52 4.42 -6.93 -0.19
N ASN A 53 3.15 -6.54 -0.29
CA ASN A 53 2.45 -6.43 -1.56
C ASN A 53 2.89 -5.17 -2.33
N THR A 54 2.52 -5.06 -3.60
CA THR A 54 2.67 -3.82 -4.37
C THR A 54 1.92 -2.69 -3.70
N ILE A 55 2.47 -1.48 -3.76
CA ILE A 55 1.77 -0.29 -3.28
C ILE A 55 0.67 0.08 -4.28
N ASP A 56 -0.55 0.22 -3.79
CA ASP A 56 -1.68 0.64 -4.62
C ASP A 56 -2.66 1.48 -3.80
N TYR A 57 -3.35 2.42 -4.43
CA TYR A 57 -4.21 3.38 -3.75
C TYR A 57 -5.48 2.72 -3.20
N TRP A 58 -5.92 1.62 -3.81
CA TRP A 58 -7.05 0.81 -3.37
C TRP A 58 -6.65 -0.32 -2.41
N ASP A 59 -5.35 -0.58 -2.25
CA ASP A 59 -4.85 -1.54 -1.27
C ASP A 59 -4.86 -0.88 0.12
N GLY A 60 -5.72 -1.37 1.02
CA GLY A 60 -5.86 -0.84 2.37
C GLY A 60 -4.63 -1.02 3.26
N SER A 61 -3.56 -1.66 2.76
CA SER A 61 -2.28 -1.80 3.46
C SER A 61 -1.56 -0.47 3.65
N ARG A 62 -1.88 0.56 2.84
CA ARG A 62 -1.34 1.94 2.85
C ARG A 62 0.01 2.06 3.61
N PRO A 63 1.13 1.75 2.96
CA PRO A 63 2.41 1.71 3.66
C PRO A 63 2.97 3.10 3.99
N PHE A 64 2.59 4.13 3.25
CA PHE A 64 3.10 5.50 3.41
C PHE A 64 2.04 6.44 3.98
N LEU A 65 2.46 7.35 4.84
CA LEU A 65 1.59 8.41 5.35
C LEU A 65 1.18 9.39 4.25
N ASN A 66 2.08 9.70 3.32
CA ASN A 66 1.73 10.52 2.17
C ASN A 66 0.89 9.69 1.19
N LEU A 67 -0.39 10.05 1.08
CA LEU A 67 -1.43 9.32 0.35
C LEU A 67 -1.18 9.24 -1.15
N ILE A 68 -0.32 10.09 -1.72
CA ILE A 68 -0.06 10.11 -3.16
C ILE A 68 0.67 8.86 -3.65
N TYR A 69 1.44 8.17 -2.80
CA TYR A 69 2.38 7.16 -3.27
C TYR A 69 1.74 5.85 -3.76
N GLY A 70 0.45 5.60 -3.48
CA GLY A 70 -0.25 4.42 -3.98
C GLY A 70 -0.70 4.49 -5.44
N SER A 71 -0.51 5.61 -6.13
CA SER A 71 -0.91 5.74 -7.55
C SER A 71 0.11 6.55 -8.34
N ASP A 72 -0.06 6.61 -9.65
CA ASP A 72 0.76 7.42 -10.54
C ASP A 72 -0.01 8.62 -11.09
N TRP A 73 0.71 9.53 -11.73
CA TRP A 73 0.11 10.68 -12.42
C TRP A 73 -0.66 10.24 -13.66
N ALA A 74 -1.87 10.76 -13.77
CA ALA A 74 -2.60 10.79 -15.03
C ALA A 74 -2.80 12.25 -15.48
N MET A 75 -2.96 12.43 -16.78
CA MET A 75 -3.50 13.66 -17.35
C MET A 75 -4.88 13.38 -17.93
N GLN A 76 -5.76 14.37 -17.85
CA GLN A 76 -7.11 14.27 -18.36
C GLN A 76 -7.48 15.50 -19.16
N ALA A 77 -8.12 15.27 -20.30
CA ALA A 77 -8.82 16.27 -21.10
C ALA A 77 -10.26 15.80 -21.38
N THR A 78 -11.00 16.55 -22.19
CA THR A 78 -12.35 16.21 -22.64
C THR A 78 -12.31 14.95 -23.54
N GLY A 79 -12.22 13.77 -22.94
CA GLY A 79 -12.08 12.52 -23.68
C GLY A 79 -11.59 11.31 -22.88
N GLY A 80 -11.02 11.52 -21.69
CA GLY A 80 -10.62 10.44 -20.79
C GLY A 80 -9.24 10.62 -20.18
N TRP A 81 -8.78 9.53 -19.58
CA TRP A 81 -7.54 9.46 -18.81
C TRP A 81 -6.39 8.98 -19.67
N GLU A 82 -5.25 9.66 -19.56
CA GLU A 82 -4.04 9.34 -20.27
C GLU A 82 -2.83 9.34 -19.32
N ASN A 83 -1.81 8.55 -19.65
CA ASN A 83 -0.54 8.59 -18.92
C ASN A 83 0.19 9.90 -19.24
N VAL A 84 0.88 10.46 -18.24
CA VAL A 84 1.74 11.64 -18.47
C VAL A 84 3.01 11.21 -19.21
N PRO A 85 3.34 11.80 -20.38
CA PRO A 85 4.58 11.47 -21.08
C PRO A 85 5.82 11.80 -20.27
N ALA A 86 6.88 10.99 -20.35
CA ALA A 86 8.13 11.23 -19.61
C ALA A 86 8.77 12.61 -19.92
N ALA A 87 8.59 13.13 -21.15
CA ALA A 87 9.07 14.46 -21.53
C ALA A 87 8.41 15.59 -20.71
N ASN A 88 7.23 15.34 -20.17
CA ASN A 88 6.42 16.26 -19.35
C ASN A 88 6.71 16.14 -17.86
N LEU A 89 7.63 15.25 -17.47
CA LEU A 89 8.10 15.09 -16.10
C LEU A 89 9.46 15.75 -15.90
N ASP A 90 9.72 16.24 -14.69
CA ASP A 90 11.06 16.61 -14.24
C ASP A 90 11.89 15.35 -13.89
N ALA A 91 13.14 15.55 -13.47
CA ALA A 91 14.03 14.44 -13.12
C ALA A 91 13.58 13.63 -11.90
N ASN A 92 12.66 14.16 -11.09
CA ASN A 92 12.10 13.48 -9.92
C ASN A 92 10.71 12.89 -10.20
N GLY A 93 10.16 13.06 -11.40
CA GLY A 93 8.83 12.56 -11.76
C GLY A 93 7.68 13.51 -11.42
N TRP A 94 7.93 14.81 -11.21
CA TRP A 94 6.89 15.83 -11.07
C TRP A 94 6.49 16.40 -12.43
N ILE A 95 5.21 16.75 -12.59
CA ILE A 95 4.66 17.19 -13.87
C ILE A 95 5.02 18.66 -14.10
N LYS A 96 5.91 18.93 -15.06
CA LYS A 96 6.39 20.29 -15.38
C LYS A 96 5.62 20.95 -16.53
N ALA A 97 4.88 20.18 -17.32
CA ALA A 97 4.07 20.72 -18.42
C ALA A 97 2.95 19.74 -18.79
N LEU A 98 1.85 20.27 -19.34
CA LEU A 98 0.80 19.49 -19.99
C LEU A 98 0.35 20.19 -21.29
N PRO A 99 -0.22 19.46 -22.27
CA PRO A 99 -0.88 20.11 -23.40
C PRO A 99 -2.01 21.04 -22.93
N ALA A 100 -2.32 22.06 -23.72
CA ALA A 100 -3.39 23.00 -23.38
C ALA A 100 -4.74 22.29 -23.21
N GLY A 101 -5.49 22.66 -22.18
CA GLY A 101 -6.78 22.05 -21.85
C GLY A 101 -6.71 20.76 -21.01
N TYR A 102 -5.51 20.23 -20.77
CA TYR A 102 -5.32 19.11 -19.85
C TYR A 102 -5.15 19.59 -18.41
N HIS A 103 -5.53 18.73 -17.48
CA HIS A 103 -5.20 18.85 -16.06
C HIS A 103 -4.59 17.55 -15.53
N VAL A 104 -3.92 17.65 -14.40
CA VAL A 104 -3.36 16.51 -13.66
C VAL A 104 -4.47 15.88 -12.86
N GLU A 105 -4.47 14.55 -12.77
CA GLU A 105 -5.28 13.84 -11.80
C GLU A 105 -4.49 12.68 -11.18
N ARG A 106 -4.71 12.44 -9.88
CA ARG A 106 -4.04 11.36 -9.14
C ARG A 106 -4.91 10.82 -8.02
N ASN A 107 -5.10 9.50 -7.99
CA ASN A 107 -5.83 8.84 -6.91
C ASN A 107 -5.05 8.89 -5.59
N LEU A 108 -5.74 9.15 -4.50
CA LEU A 108 -5.18 9.14 -3.16
C LEU A 108 -5.45 7.80 -2.48
N SER A 109 -4.41 7.23 -1.88
CA SER A 109 -4.54 6.03 -1.05
C SER A 109 -5.55 6.28 0.06
N ALA A 110 -6.36 5.28 0.38
CA ALA A 110 -7.32 5.41 1.47
C ALA A 110 -6.61 5.40 2.84
N PRO A 111 -6.94 6.31 3.77
CA PRO A 111 -6.47 6.21 5.15
C PRO A 111 -7.15 5.01 5.84
N ALA A 112 -6.47 4.42 6.82
CA ALA A 112 -6.99 3.26 7.56
C ALA A 112 -8.32 3.54 8.30
N SER A 113 -8.59 4.80 8.62
CA SER A 113 -9.84 5.25 9.22
C SER A 113 -10.18 6.66 8.73
N THR A 114 -11.44 7.07 8.92
CA THR A 114 -11.91 8.41 8.53
C THR A 114 -11.09 9.51 9.20
N ALA A 115 -10.32 10.26 8.41
CA ALA A 115 -9.36 11.26 8.90
C ALA A 115 -9.54 12.66 8.26
N ASP A 116 -9.06 13.69 8.96
CA ASP A 116 -8.87 15.03 8.39
C ASP A 116 -7.52 15.06 7.70
N ILE A 117 -7.52 15.23 6.38
CA ILE A 117 -6.32 15.25 5.55
C ILE A 117 -5.93 16.68 5.24
N ARG A 118 -4.61 16.94 5.27
CA ARG A 118 -3.99 18.17 4.79
C ARG A 118 -3.07 17.80 3.62
N CYS A 119 -3.30 18.43 2.48
CA CYS A 119 -2.36 18.41 1.36
C CYS A 119 -1.61 19.74 1.30
N ARG A 120 -0.29 19.68 1.21
CA ARG A 120 0.63 20.81 0.97
C ARG A 120 1.46 20.57 -0.27
N TRP A 121 1.93 21.62 -0.91
CA TRP A 121 2.83 21.52 -2.05
C TRP A 121 3.69 22.76 -2.21
N ASP A 122 4.73 22.62 -3.04
CA ASP A 122 5.50 23.74 -3.59
C ASP A 122 5.00 24.06 -5.00
N GLY A 123 5.23 25.29 -5.45
CA GLY A 123 4.81 25.74 -6.78
C GLY A 123 3.46 26.44 -6.78
N ASN A 124 2.96 26.71 -7.99
CA ASN A 124 1.74 27.46 -8.21
C ASN A 124 0.74 26.63 -9.01
N ASP A 125 -0.43 26.43 -8.42
CA ASP A 125 -1.57 25.77 -9.05
C ASP A 125 -2.58 26.78 -9.62
N HIS A 126 -2.31 28.09 -9.51
CA HIS A 126 -3.25 29.17 -9.81
C HIS A 126 -4.61 29.02 -9.12
N GLY A 127 -4.65 28.40 -7.94
CA GLY A 127 -5.89 28.12 -7.22
C GLY A 127 -6.71 26.95 -7.76
N SER A 128 -6.19 26.20 -8.74
CA SER A 128 -6.91 25.08 -9.39
C SER A 128 -6.90 23.78 -8.58
N MET A 129 -6.00 23.61 -7.60
CA MET A 129 -5.93 22.39 -6.79
C MET A 129 -7.25 22.10 -6.10
N ILE A 130 -7.79 20.92 -6.39
CA ILE A 130 -8.96 20.34 -5.74
C ILE A 130 -8.67 18.91 -5.32
N VAL A 131 -9.46 18.43 -4.35
CA VAL A 131 -9.57 17.01 -4.04
C VAL A 131 -11.04 16.64 -4.12
N GLN A 132 -11.35 15.59 -4.86
CA GLN A 132 -12.70 15.18 -5.19
C GLN A 132 -12.84 13.67 -5.09
N GLY A 133 -14.08 13.18 -5.06
CA GLY A 133 -14.40 11.76 -4.98
C GLY A 133 -15.48 11.48 -3.93
N ALA A 134 -16.05 10.28 -3.99
CA ALA A 134 -17.22 9.93 -3.16
C ALA A 134 -16.91 9.87 -1.65
N MET A 135 -15.64 9.77 -1.26
CA MET A 135 -15.20 9.74 0.14
C MET A 135 -14.74 11.10 0.67
N VAL A 136 -14.75 12.13 -0.16
CA VAL A 136 -14.22 13.47 0.17
C VAL A 136 -15.36 14.38 0.59
N SER A 137 -15.20 15.04 1.73
CA SER A 137 -16.12 16.06 2.21
C SER A 137 -15.37 17.20 2.89
N ASN A 138 -16.05 18.33 3.15
CA ASN A 138 -15.48 19.50 3.82
C ASN A 138 -14.19 20.03 3.18
N PHE A 139 -14.09 19.92 1.85
CA PHE A 139 -12.95 20.46 1.12
C PHE A 139 -12.85 21.97 1.34
N THR A 140 -11.66 22.42 1.73
CA THR A 140 -11.35 23.83 1.98
C THR A 140 -9.94 24.15 1.52
N ARG A 141 -9.77 25.25 0.79
CA ARG A 141 -8.44 25.81 0.50
C ARG A 141 -7.99 26.69 1.65
N VAL A 142 -6.72 26.55 2.03
CA VAL A 142 -6.09 27.32 3.11
C VAL A 142 -4.83 28.00 2.56
N GLY A 143 -4.93 29.29 2.23
CA GLY A 143 -3.83 30.00 1.57
C GLY A 143 -3.60 29.54 0.12
N SER A 144 -2.40 29.76 -0.40
CA SER A 144 -2.07 29.48 -1.80
C SER A 144 -1.64 28.03 -2.07
N ASN A 145 -1.06 27.34 -1.08
CA ASN A 145 -0.37 26.06 -1.29
C ASN A 145 -0.82 24.94 -0.33
N GLN A 146 -2.06 25.03 0.16
CA GLN A 146 -2.61 24.02 1.04
C GLN A 146 -4.11 23.85 0.82
N VAL A 147 -4.57 22.60 0.86
CA VAL A 147 -5.98 22.24 0.99
C VAL A 147 -6.17 21.30 2.17
N GLN A 148 -7.39 21.28 2.69
CA GLN A 148 -7.83 20.38 3.75
C GLN A 148 -9.17 19.75 3.35
N PHE A 149 -9.38 18.51 3.76
CA PHE A 149 -10.64 17.81 3.53
C PHE A 149 -10.79 16.66 4.52
N ARG A 150 -12.02 16.21 4.71
CA ARG A 150 -12.35 14.98 5.42
C ARG A 150 -12.34 13.83 4.42
N TYR A 151 -11.52 12.81 4.65
CA TYR A 151 -11.50 11.57 3.86
C TYR A 151 -12.13 10.47 4.69
N ALA A 152 -13.30 9.99 4.27
CA ALA A 152 -13.89 8.78 4.84
C ALA A 152 -13.02 7.56 4.54
N GLY A 153 -12.51 6.91 5.59
CA GLY A 153 -11.72 5.69 5.47
C GLY A 153 -12.66 4.50 5.51
N SER A 154 -12.54 3.61 4.53
CA SER A 154 -13.20 2.30 4.55
C SER A 154 -12.32 1.28 3.87
N TYR A 155 -12.09 0.12 4.48
CA TYR A 155 -11.55 -1.05 3.79
C TYR A 155 -12.63 -2.13 3.64
N PRO A 156 -12.79 -2.75 2.46
CA PRO A 156 -12.16 -2.37 1.19
C PRO A 156 -12.62 -0.98 0.74
N ALA A 157 -11.67 -0.17 0.22
CA ALA A 157 -11.95 1.17 -0.26
C ALA A 157 -12.61 1.07 -1.64
N THR A 158 -13.93 0.87 -1.66
CA THR A 158 -14.69 0.76 -2.91
C THR A 158 -14.94 2.11 -3.58
N ALA A 159 -14.61 3.21 -2.91
CA ALA A 159 -14.87 4.55 -3.37
C ALA A 159 -13.57 5.36 -3.48
N TRP A 160 -13.47 6.14 -4.56
CA TRP A 160 -12.26 6.84 -4.95
C TRP A 160 -12.18 8.23 -4.32
N ALA A 161 -10.95 8.71 -4.17
CA ALA A 161 -10.61 10.11 -3.95
C ALA A 161 -9.42 10.45 -4.85
N ALA A 162 -9.47 11.58 -5.54
CA ALA A 162 -8.40 12.04 -6.41
C ALA A 162 -8.10 13.51 -6.18
N LEU A 163 -6.81 13.83 -6.31
CA LEU A 163 -6.27 15.18 -6.37
C LEU A 163 -6.21 15.61 -7.83
N SER A 164 -6.60 16.86 -8.13
CA SER A 164 -6.61 17.40 -9.50
C SER A 164 -6.21 18.87 -9.53
N PHE A 165 -5.43 19.28 -10.54
CA PHE A 165 -4.95 20.66 -10.72
C PHE A 165 -4.43 20.92 -12.15
N THR A 166 -4.35 22.18 -12.56
CA THR A 166 -3.68 22.61 -13.80
C THR A 166 -2.21 22.93 -13.56
N VAL A 167 -1.36 22.75 -14.57
CA VAL A 167 0.09 22.95 -14.45
C VAL A 167 0.49 24.35 -14.89
N ASP A 168 1.22 25.07 -14.04
CA ASP A 168 1.99 26.27 -14.39
C ASP A 168 3.40 25.86 -14.83
N PRO A 169 3.76 25.92 -16.12
CA PRO A 169 5.10 25.51 -16.56
C PRO A 169 6.23 26.40 -16.02
N ALA A 170 5.93 27.63 -15.59
CA ALA A 170 6.92 28.54 -15.01
C ALA A 170 7.21 28.24 -13.53
N ASN A 171 6.24 27.67 -12.81
CA ASN A 171 6.38 27.28 -11.41
C ASN A 171 5.48 26.09 -11.05
N TYR A 172 5.78 24.93 -11.62
CA TYR A 172 4.92 23.76 -11.50
C TYR A 172 4.83 23.22 -10.07
N VAL A 173 3.68 22.61 -9.78
CA VAL A 173 3.38 21.96 -8.51
C VAL A 173 4.30 20.74 -8.29
N ARG A 174 4.91 20.66 -7.11
CA ARG A 174 5.80 19.57 -6.72
C ARG A 174 5.83 19.39 -5.20
N ASN A 175 6.52 18.35 -4.73
CA ASN A 175 6.65 18.04 -3.30
C ASN A 175 5.29 17.96 -2.60
N ILE A 176 4.28 17.39 -3.29
CA ILE A 176 2.95 17.22 -2.72
C ILE A 176 3.04 16.28 -1.51
N ASP A 177 2.48 16.73 -0.41
CA ASP A 177 2.37 15.98 0.84
C ASP A 177 0.92 15.99 1.35
N CYS A 178 0.22 14.88 1.12
CA CYS A 178 -1.15 14.64 1.56
C CYS A 178 -1.16 13.62 2.68
N ARG A 179 -1.38 14.05 3.93
CA ARG A 179 -1.44 13.16 5.10
C ARG A 179 -2.43 13.66 6.13
N GLU A 180 -2.72 12.86 7.15
CA GLU A 180 -3.54 13.28 8.28
C GLU A 180 -2.98 14.56 8.90
N ARG A 181 -3.87 15.49 9.27
CA ARG A 181 -3.48 16.81 9.77
C ARG A 181 -2.61 16.73 11.02
N THR A 182 -2.82 15.70 11.83
CA THR A 182 -2.09 15.42 13.08
C THR A 182 -0.82 14.60 12.88
N ALA A 183 -0.60 14.03 11.68
CA ALA A 183 0.62 13.29 11.41
C ALA A 183 1.84 14.22 11.34
N SER A 184 2.98 13.74 11.82
CA SER A 184 4.25 14.44 11.66
C SER A 184 4.55 14.62 10.18
N SER A 185 5.20 15.73 9.81
CA SER A 185 5.69 15.97 8.45
C SER A 185 6.96 15.15 8.12
N THR A 186 7.63 14.59 9.12
CA THR A 186 8.86 13.80 8.95
C THR A 186 8.61 12.31 8.87
N ASP A 187 7.45 11.84 9.32
CA ASP A 187 7.14 10.43 9.29
C ASP A 187 6.87 9.97 7.86
N VAL A 188 7.47 8.84 7.49
CA VAL A 188 7.35 8.28 6.13
C VAL A 188 6.28 7.21 6.08
N PHE A 189 6.36 6.24 6.99
CA PHE A 189 5.51 5.06 7.02
C PHE A 189 4.27 5.27 7.88
N ASP A 190 3.19 4.59 7.50
CA ASP A 190 2.01 4.48 8.36
C ASP A 190 2.38 3.69 9.63
N PRO A 191 2.11 4.22 10.85
CA PRO A 191 2.39 3.50 12.09
C PRO A 191 1.73 2.12 12.18
N ALA A 192 0.60 1.91 11.51
CA ALA A 192 -0.06 0.61 11.45
C ALA A 192 0.78 -0.43 10.70
N LEU A 193 1.46 -0.03 9.62
CA LEU A 193 2.40 -0.90 8.91
C LEU A 193 3.57 -1.29 9.82
N ILE A 194 4.16 -0.30 10.51
CA ILE A 194 5.31 -0.55 11.39
C ILE A 194 4.92 -1.51 12.52
N SER A 195 3.75 -1.30 13.13
CA SER A 195 3.20 -2.19 14.16
C SER A 195 3.01 -3.61 13.64
N LEU A 196 2.46 -3.77 12.43
CA LEU A 196 2.30 -5.08 11.79
C LEU A 196 3.66 -5.75 11.49
N ALA A 197 4.61 -4.98 10.95
CA ALA A 197 5.93 -5.49 10.55
C ALA A 197 6.74 -6.03 11.73
N GLN A 198 6.57 -5.48 12.93
CA GLN A 198 7.23 -5.97 14.16
C GLN A 198 6.88 -7.42 14.52
N GLY A 199 5.75 -7.94 14.03
CA GLY A 199 5.35 -9.34 14.22
C GLY A 199 6.12 -10.34 13.37
N PHE A 200 6.90 -9.89 12.39
CA PHE A 200 7.66 -10.73 11.46
C PHE A 200 9.15 -10.59 11.72
N GLY A 201 9.88 -11.70 11.65
CA GLY A 201 11.34 -11.63 11.78
C GLY A 201 12.06 -11.35 10.46
N THR A 202 11.33 -11.32 9.35
CA THR A 202 11.87 -10.91 8.04
C THR A 202 10.76 -10.29 7.19
N ILE A 203 11.04 -9.12 6.61
CA ILE A 203 10.19 -8.48 5.60
C ILE A 203 10.94 -8.47 4.27
N ARG A 204 10.26 -8.85 3.19
CA ARG A 204 10.82 -8.84 1.83
C ARG A 204 10.04 -7.87 0.94
N PHE A 205 10.77 -7.02 0.22
CA PHE A 205 10.26 -5.89 -0.56
C PHE A 205 10.15 -6.15 -2.08
N MET A 206 10.08 -7.41 -2.54
CA MET A 206 10.14 -7.72 -3.99
C MET A 206 9.14 -6.91 -4.83
N LYS A 207 7.90 -6.79 -4.35
CA LYS A 207 6.82 -6.09 -5.04
C LYS A 207 6.96 -4.56 -5.02
N TRP A 208 7.77 -4.03 -4.11
CA TRP A 208 8.09 -2.61 -4.06
C TRP A 208 9.15 -2.23 -5.09
N GLN A 209 9.86 -3.21 -5.65
CA GLN A 209 10.82 -3.02 -6.73
C GLN A 209 10.38 -3.76 -8.00
N PRO A 210 9.35 -3.27 -8.73
CA PRO A 210 8.80 -3.94 -9.90
C PRO A 210 9.84 -4.15 -11.01
N ALA A 211 10.88 -3.32 -11.10
CA ALA A 211 11.98 -3.57 -12.02
C ALA A 211 12.78 -4.83 -11.65
N VAL A 212 13.03 -5.08 -10.35
CA VAL A 212 13.68 -6.32 -9.88
C VAL A 212 12.77 -7.52 -10.13
N GLU A 213 11.47 -7.40 -9.86
CA GLU A 213 10.51 -8.46 -10.17
C GLU A 213 10.46 -8.79 -11.68
N ALA A 214 10.52 -7.77 -12.53
CA ALA A 214 10.46 -7.92 -13.99
C ALA A 214 11.84 -8.18 -14.64
N ASN A 215 12.90 -8.41 -13.85
CA ASN A 215 14.28 -8.58 -14.35
C ASN A 215 14.76 -7.45 -15.29
N ARG A 216 14.36 -6.20 -15.00
CA ARG A 216 14.79 -5.01 -15.74
C ARG A 216 16.02 -4.38 -15.06
N PRO A 217 17.02 -3.94 -15.83
CA PRO A 217 18.21 -3.31 -15.25
C PRO A 217 17.84 -1.98 -14.58
N VAL A 218 18.29 -1.82 -13.34
CA VAL A 218 18.20 -0.57 -12.58
C VAL A 218 19.62 -0.15 -12.22
N THR A 219 19.91 1.14 -12.36
CA THR A 219 21.19 1.71 -11.91
C THR A 219 20.95 2.60 -10.71
N TRP A 220 21.96 2.74 -9.86
CA TRP A 220 21.89 3.70 -8.76
C TRP A 220 21.58 5.11 -9.27
N ALA A 221 22.08 5.52 -10.43
CA ALA A 221 21.82 6.85 -10.97
C ALA A 221 20.35 7.09 -11.37
N ALA A 222 19.65 6.05 -11.85
CA ALA A 222 18.31 6.16 -12.45
C ALA A 222 17.16 5.74 -11.52
N ARG A 223 17.46 5.34 -10.28
CA ARG A 223 16.43 4.94 -9.30
C ARG A 223 15.52 6.09 -8.88
N ASN A 224 14.32 5.75 -8.45
CA ASN A 224 13.48 6.65 -7.66
C ASN A 224 14.15 6.94 -6.32
N LYS A 225 13.94 8.17 -5.84
CA LYS A 225 14.52 8.69 -4.59
C LYS A 225 13.41 9.09 -3.65
N PRO A 226 13.67 9.19 -2.33
CA PRO A 226 12.71 9.79 -1.41
C PRO A 226 12.29 11.17 -1.92
N GLY A 227 10.98 11.41 -2.01
CA GLY A 227 10.43 12.65 -2.56
C GLY A 227 10.24 12.67 -4.08
N SER A 228 10.53 11.57 -4.79
CA SER A 228 10.10 11.41 -6.19
C SER A 228 8.58 11.57 -6.31
N GLY A 229 8.14 12.18 -7.41
CA GLY A 229 6.74 12.41 -7.71
C GLY A 229 5.96 11.11 -7.91
N SER A 230 6.59 9.96 -8.12
CA SER A 230 5.93 8.66 -8.19
C SER A 230 6.83 7.55 -7.65
N TYR A 231 6.24 6.60 -6.93
CA TYR A 231 6.89 5.36 -6.49
C TYR A 231 6.43 4.15 -7.32
N LEU A 232 5.64 4.38 -8.38
CA LEU A 232 5.21 3.33 -9.31
C LEU A 232 6.02 3.32 -10.61
N LEU A 233 6.69 4.43 -10.92
CA LEU A 233 7.55 4.55 -12.11
C LEU A 233 8.92 3.88 -11.92
N ASN A 234 9.64 3.70 -13.03
CA ASN A 234 11.02 3.20 -13.09
C ASN A 234 11.23 1.88 -12.33
N ASP A 235 11.80 1.97 -11.13
CA ASP A 235 12.22 0.87 -10.27
C ASP A 235 11.41 0.75 -8.97
N GLY A 236 10.37 1.57 -8.80
CA GLY A 236 9.38 1.46 -7.72
C GLY A 236 9.64 2.33 -6.51
N VAL A 237 9.44 1.77 -5.31
CA VAL A 237 9.72 2.45 -4.05
C VAL A 237 11.22 2.72 -3.95
N PRO A 238 11.64 3.91 -3.48
CA PRO A 238 13.05 4.20 -3.22
C PRO A 238 13.71 3.18 -2.27
N ILE A 239 14.90 2.72 -2.62
CA ILE A 239 15.68 1.73 -1.83
C ILE A 239 15.98 2.24 -0.42
N GLU A 240 16.09 3.56 -0.25
CA GLU A 240 16.28 4.22 1.05
C GLU A 240 15.15 3.94 2.05
N HIS A 241 13.98 3.51 1.57
CA HIS A 241 12.84 3.10 2.42
C HIS A 241 12.86 1.60 2.77
N MET A 242 13.81 0.84 2.25
CA MET A 242 13.88 -0.63 2.41
C MET A 242 15.09 -1.09 3.24
N VAL A 243 15.95 -0.15 3.66
CA VAL A 243 17.21 -0.40 4.37
C VAL A 243 17.23 0.23 5.77
#